data_AF-A0A5B0HA57-F1
#
_entry.id   AF-A0A5B0HA57-F1
#
_cell.length_a   1.000
_cell.length_b   1.000
_cell.length_c   1.000
_cell.angle_alpha   90.00
_cell.angle_beta   90.00
_cell.angle_gamma   90.00
#
_symmetry.space_group_name_H-M   'P 1'
#
loop_
_entity.id
_entity.type
_entity.pdbx_description
1 polymer ?
#
loop_
_entity_poly.entity_id
_entity_poly.type
_entity_poly.pdbx_seq_one_letter_code
_entity_poly.pdbx_strand_id
1 'polypeptide(L)'
;MSDSALEAAGSSLPLSPSRPLEASRTRDEARADSAGKEHVIDAMRGFAALLVAYFHCRQVAWVGMQAFHQSVGHAFSLSAIAAYLTFPIAWGSAGVPIFFVISGYCIHRGGALRLAGNPAYRLDTANFWVRRFARIYPVLLAALLLTFALDWFSLQLPPVSHKIREIGLHAFLVNLFSLQGVAGKTYGSNGALWTLSLEVQFYAIYPLLFALRRRIGMTPVLALVALVNVVSAYALERHDIQFFTSYWFAWTLGAWIADARARSTAQTRSSLWLYVLAAGFIALGCAAFRFGQYGAFQLWALGFAFYLYKALERPSGARRETFGMRVLSRFGDFSFSLYLIHLPIFVLLSSLLFRSSLQMSIWPSFGYMLVAVPVAYVFYRLVELPAMKWSASFKPKTARASR
;
A
#
# COMPACT_ATOMS: atom_id res chain seq x y z
N MET A 1 60.15 46.03 -48.01
CA MET A 1 59.27 46.86 -48.86
C MET A 1 58.68 45.91 -49.89
N SER A 2 57.39 45.75 -50.09
CA SER A 2 56.15 46.26 -49.48
C SER A 2 55.07 45.53 -50.27
N ASP A 3 54.11 44.87 -49.63
CA ASP A 3 52.96 44.32 -50.36
C ASP A 3 51.67 44.38 -49.55
N SER A 4 50.63 44.69 -50.30
CA SER A 4 49.21 44.74 -49.98
C SER A 4 48.58 43.35 -49.93
N ALA A 5 47.69 43.08 -48.96
CA ALA A 5 46.48 42.27 -49.15
C ALA A 5 45.64 42.17 -47.86
N LEU A 6 44.33 42.07 -48.04
CA LEU A 6 43.26 41.82 -47.07
C LEU A 6 43.42 40.46 -46.34
N GLU A 7 43.03 40.38 -45.05
CA GLU A 7 42.10 39.36 -44.51
C GLU A 7 41.82 39.52 -43.00
N ALA A 8 40.74 38.89 -42.56
CA ALA A 8 39.95 39.13 -41.36
C ALA A 8 40.47 38.53 -40.04
N ALA A 9 40.13 39.16 -38.91
CA ALA A 9 39.82 38.56 -37.59
C ALA A 9 39.39 39.71 -36.64
N GLY A 10 38.21 39.74 -36.02
CA GLY A 10 37.69 38.73 -35.10
C GLY A 10 38.11 39.09 -33.67
N SER A 11 37.32 39.90 -32.95
CA SER A 11 37.41 39.95 -31.48
C SER A 11 36.01 39.92 -30.86
N SER A 12 35.69 38.73 -30.36
CA SER A 12 34.50 38.40 -29.60
C SER A 12 34.66 38.84 -28.15
N LEU A 13 33.61 39.47 -27.62
CA LEU A 13 33.41 39.75 -26.20
C LEU A 13 33.44 38.43 -25.38
N PRO A 14 33.99 38.42 -24.16
CA PRO A 14 33.96 37.24 -23.30
C PRO A 14 32.53 37.00 -22.78
N LEU A 15 31.95 35.86 -23.16
CA LEU A 15 30.72 35.32 -22.58
C LEU A 15 30.94 34.99 -21.10
N SER A 16 30.14 35.60 -20.23
CA SER A 16 30.01 35.24 -18.82
C SER A 16 29.39 33.85 -18.64
N PRO A 17 29.74 33.07 -17.60
CA PRO A 17 29.24 31.71 -17.41
C PRO A 17 27.77 31.71 -16.95
N SER A 18 26.87 31.31 -17.83
CA SER A 18 25.43 31.06 -17.60
C SER A 18 25.16 29.79 -16.78
N ARG A 19 25.71 29.66 -15.56
CA ARG A 19 25.64 28.40 -14.77
C ARG A 19 24.90 28.34 -13.41
N PRO A 20 24.15 29.36 -12.91
CA PRO A 20 23.28 29.16 -11.74
C PRO A 20 21.82 28.77 -12.03
N LEU A 21 21.22 29.30 -13.11
CA LEU A 21 19.77 29.22 -13.35
C LEU A 21 19.30 27.83 -13.81
N GLU A 22 20.11 27.13 -14.62
CA GLU A 22 19.77 25.82 -15.17
C GLU A 22 19.85 24.70 -14.10
N ALA A 23 20.82 24.80 -13.19
CA ALA A 23 20.95 23.91 -12.04
C ALA A 23 19.83 24.11 -10.99
N SER A 24 19.31 25.33 -10.87
CA SER A 24 18.14 25.63 -10.03
C SER A 24 16.87 25.03 -10.62
N ARG A 25 16.60 25.29 -11.91
CA ARG A 25 15.41 24.78 -12.62
C ARG A 25 15.35 23.26 -12.63
N THR A 26 16.47 22.59 -12.92
CA THR A 26 16.54 21.12 -12.90
C THR A 26 16.30 20.52 -11.51
N ARG A 27 16.72 21.20 -10.44
CA ARG A 27 16.44 20.78 -9.05
C ARG A 27 14.98 21.00 -8.67
N ASP A 28 14.37 22.10 -9.08
CA ASP A 28 12.97 22.40 -8.80
C ASP A 28 12.03 21.47 -9.58
N GLU A 29 12.36 21.16 -10.83
CA GLU A 29 11.65 20.16 -11.65
C GLU A 29 11.77 18.75 -11.06
N ALA A 30 12.97 18.35 -10.60
CA ALA A 30 13.16 17.05 -9.95
C ALA A 30 12.41 16.93 -8.61
N ARG A 31 12.30 18.01 -7.85
CA ARG A 31 11.50 18.08 -6.61
C ARG A 31 10.00 17.99 -6.90
N ALA A 32 9.52 18.73 -7.89
CA ALA A 32 8.13 18.67 -8.32
C ALA A 32 7.74 17.28 -8.85
N ASP A 33 8.62 16.61 -9.60
CA ASP A 33 8.41 15.23 -10.10
C ASP A 33 8.38 14.20 -8.97
N SER A 34 9.23 14.33 -7.95
CA SER A 34 9.17 13.44 -6.76
C SER A 34 7.88 13.66 -5.98
N ALA A 35 7.47 14.92 -5.78
CA ALA A 35 6.24 15.26 -5.07
C ALA A 35 5.00 14.71 -5.79
N GLY A 36 4.91 14.83 -7.12
CA GLY A 36 3.80 14.28 -7.91
C GLY A 36 3.72 12.75 -7.85
N LYS A 37 4.86 12.05 -7.83
CA LYS A 37 4.91 10.59 -7.68
C LYS A 37 4.48 10.13 -6.29
N GLU A 38 4.94 10.82 -5.25
CA GLU A 38 4.52 10.56 -3.87
C GLU A 38 3.01 10.75 -3.73
N HIS A 39 2.47 11.81 -4.30
CA HIS A 39 1.04 12.11 -4.25
C HIS A 39 0.15 11.06 -4.94
N VAL A 40 0.58 10.47 -6.06
CA VAL A 40 -0.16 9.36 -6.72
C VAL A 40 -0.16 8.12 -5.83
N ILE A 41 0.99 7.80 -5.24
CA ILE A 41 1.13 6.63 -4.36
C ILE A 41 0.24 6.80 -3.13
N ASP A 42 0.26 7.97 -2.51
CA ASP A 42 -0.55 8.26 -1.32
C ASP A 42 -2.05 8.24 -1.65
N ALA A 43 -2.46 8.75 -2.81
CA ALA A 43 -3.84 8.65 -3.27
C ALA A 43 -4.30 7.19 -3.46
N MET A 44 -3.45 6.34 -4.06
CA MET A 44 -3.76 4.91 -4.20
C MET A 44 -3.83 4.19 -2.85
N ARG A 45 -2.95 4.54 -1.90
CA ARG A 45 -3.00 4.02 -0.52
C ARG A 45 -4.28 4.44 0.20
N GLY A 46 -4.67 5.71 0.09
CA GLY A 46 -5.90 6.23 0.69
C GLY A 46 -7.15 5.55 0.12
N PHE A 47 -7.20 5.39 -1.21
CA PHE A 47 -8.26 4.63 -1.87
C PHE A 47 -8.34 3.18 -1.37
N ALA A 48 -7.21 2.48 -1.33
CA ALA A 48 -7.15 1.10 -0.86
C ALA A 48 -7.57 0.96 0.61
N ALA A 49 -7.14 1.89 1.48
CA ALA A 49 -7.51 1.90 2.89
C ALA A 49 -9.01 2.05 3.09
N LEU A 50 -9.62 3.03 2.41
CA LEU A 50 -11.06 3.29 2.48
C LEU A 50 -11.88 2.12 1.91
N LEU A 51 -11.44 1.55 0.79
CA LEU A 51 -12.09 0.41 0.16
C LEU A 51 -12.12 -0.81 1.09
N VAL A 52 -10.97 -1.17 1.69
CA VAL A 52 -10.87 -2.31 2.62
C VAL A 52 -11.63 -2.05 3.91
N ALA A 53 -11.48 -0.85 4.49
CA ALA A 53 -12.19 -0.49 5.72
C ALA A 53 -13.71 -0.56 5.51
N TYR A 54 -14.23 0.00 4.41
CA TYR A 54 -15.67 -0.02 4.16
C TYR A 54 -16.19 -1.43 3.82
N PHE A 55 -15.38 -2.26 3.16
CA PHE A 55 -15.70 -3.67 2.96
C PHE A 55 -15.86 -4.42 4.28
N HIS A 56 -14.91 -4.28 5.21
CA HIS A 56 -15.03 -4.87 6.54
C HIS A 56 -16.19 -4.27 7.34
N CYS A 57 -16.43 -2.97 7.21
CA CYS A 57 -17.58 -2.32 7.83
C CYS A 57 -18.90 -2.98 7.41
N ARG A 58 -19.10 -3.22 6.11
CA ARG A 58 -20.28 -3.93 5.60
C ARG A 58 -20.40 -5.35 6.15
N GLN A 59 -19.29 -6.07 6.27
CA GLN A 59 -19.29 -7.43 6.84
C GLN A 59 -19.64 -7.48 8.34
N VAL A 60 -19.45 -6.37 9.05
CA VAL A 60 -19.74 -6.27 10.50
C VAL A 60 -21.13 -5.69 10.76
N ALA A 61 -21.58 -4.75 9.92
CA ALA A 61 -22.78 -3.96 10.18
C ALA A 61 -24.01 -4.41 9.37
N TRP A 62 -23.83 -5.07 8.22
CA TRP A 62 -24.90 -5.22 7.23
C TRP A 62 -25.12 -6.67 6.81
N VAL A 63 -26.37 -7.04 6.53
CA VAL A 63 -26.79 -8.41 6.16
C VAL A 63 -26.19 -8.95 4.87
N GLY A 64 -25.59 -8.09 4.05
CA GLY A 64 -25.02 -8.47 2.76
C GLY A 64 -26.02 -8.32 1.61
N MET A 65 -25.48 -8.25 0.38
CA MET A 65 -26.26 -7.87 -0.80
C MET A 65 -27.34 -8.89 -1.16
N GLN A 66 -27.03 -10.17 -1.01
CA GLN A 66 -27.96 -11.25 -1.35
C GLN A 66 -29.19 -11.23 -0.43
N ALA A 67 -28.97 -11.21 0.89
CA ALA A 67 -30.07 -11.14 1.87
C ALA A 67 -30.86 -9.83 1.74
N PHE A 68 -30.16 -8.71 1.52
CA PHE A 68 -30.82 -7.42 1.29
C PHE A 68 -31.73 -7.46 0.05
N HIS A 69 -31.23 -7.96 -1.09
CA HIS A 69 -32.02 -8.05 -2.31
C HIS A 69 -33.24 -8.98 -2.16
N GLN A 70 -33.09 -10.11 -1.47
CA GLN A 70 -34.20 -11.03 -1.21
C GLN A 70 -35.32 -10.39 -0.38
N SER A 71 -34.98 -9.48 0.54
CA SER A 71 -35.95 -8.81 1.41
C SER A 71 -36.56 -7.54 0.82
N VAL A 72 -35.78 -6.73 0.10
CA VAL A 72 -36.18 -5.40 -0.38
C VAL A 72 -36.59 -5.42 -1.86
N GLY A 73 -36.16 -6.43 -2.61
CA GLY A 73 -36.43 -6.56 -4.05
C GLY A 73 -35.97 -5.32 -4.81
N HIS A 74 -36.85 -4.80 -5.67
CA HIS A 74 -36.59 -3.61 -6.49
C HIS A 74 -37.17 -2.32 -5.88
N ALA A 75 -37.39 -2.28 -4.57
CA ALA A 75 -37.97 -1.09 -3.94
C ALA A 75 -37.11 0.16 -4.16
N PHE A 76 -37.76 1.27 -4.51
CA PHE A 76 -37.11 2.55 -4.78
C PHE A 76 -37.05 3.42 -3.53
N SER A 77 -36.24 3.01 -2.54
CA SER A 77 -35.97 3.79 -1.34
C SER A 77 -34.54 4.33 -1.34
N LEU A 78 -34.29 5.43 -0.63
CA LEU A 78 -32.93 5.98 -0.50
C LEU A 78 -31.96 4.94 0.09
N SER A 79 -32.43 4.08 1.00
CA SER A 79 -31.64 2.99 1.56
C SER A 79 -31.29 1.92 0.53
N ALA A 80 -32.22 1.57 -0.37
CA ALA A 80 -31.99 0.61 -1.44
C ALA A 80 -31.02 1.16 -2.49
N ILE A 81 -31.22 2.42 -2.91
CA ILE A 81 -30.30 3.10 -3.83
C ILE A 81 -28.89 3.13 -3.24
N ALA A 82 -28.75 3.57 -1.98
CA ALA A 82 -27.46 3.60 -1.30
C ALA A 82 -26.84 2.20 -1.19
N ALA A 83 -27.62 1.17 -0.83
CA ALA A 83 -27.13 -0.20 -0.76
C ALA A 83 -26.62 -0.69 -2.13
N TYR A 84 -27.40 -0.54 -3.20
CA TYR A 84 -27.01 -0.96 -4.55
C TYR A 84 -25.81 -0.19 -5.09
N LEU A 85 -25.69 1.12 -4.82
CA LEU A 85 -24.50 1.89 -5.17
C LEU A 85 -23.22 1.37 -4.50
N THR A 86 -23.34 0.73 -3.34
CA THR A 86 -22.19 0.10 -2.65
C THR A 86 -21.87 -1.31 -3.16
N PHE A 87 -22.57 -1.81 -4.18
CA PHE A 87 -22.30 -3.12 -4.77
C PHE A 87 -20.82 -3.35 -5.13
N PRO A 88 -20.09 -2.39 -5.76
CA PRO A 88 -18.67 -2.58 -6.10
C PRO A 88 -17.77 -2.86 -4.88
N ILE A 89 -18.19 -2.48 -3.68
CA ILE A 89 -17.46 -2.74 -2.44
C ILE A 89 -17.43 -4.25 -2.13
N ALA A 90 -18.23 -5.08 -2.79
CA ALA A 90 -18.16 -6.55 -2.67
C ALA A 90 -16.76 -7.10 -3.01
N TRP A 91 -16.00 -6.40 -3.86
CA TRP A 91 -14.60 -6.74 -4.19
C TRP A 91 -13.58 -5.94 -3.36
N GLY A 92 -13.96 -5.41 -2.19
CA GLY A 92 -13.08 -4.53 -1.43
C GLY A 92 -11.77 -5.17 -0.94
N SER A 93 -11.69 -6.50 -0.90
CA SER A 93 -10.44 -7.24 -0.72
C SER A 93 -9.38 -6.92 -1.77
N ALA A 94 -9.77 -6.42 -2.96
CA ALA A 94 -8.87 -5.93 -4.00
C ALA A 94 -7.99 -4.76 -3.54
N GLY A 95 -8.32 -4.07 -2.45
CA GLY A 95 -7.43 -3.06 -1.86
C GLY A 95 -6.14 -3.64 -1.28
N VAL A 96 -6.13 -4.91 -0.85
CA VAL A 96 -4.93 -5.55 -0.28
C VAL A 96 -3.79 -5.72 -1.32
N PRO A 97 -4.03 -6.23 -2.54
CA PRO A 97 -3.04 -6.22 -3.62
C PRO A 97 -2.44 -4.83 -3.90
N ILE A 98 -3.24 -3.74 -3.82
CA ILE A 98 -2.74 -2.37 -4.01
C ILE A 98 -1.66 -2.06 -2.97
N PHE A 99 -1.91 -2.38 -1.69
CA PHE A 99 -0.93 -2.17 -0.62
C PHE A 99 0.36 -2.96 -0.84
N PHE A 100 0.28 -4.21 -1.28
CA PHE A 100 1.48 -5.03 -1.51
C PHE A 100 2.31 -4.52 -2.69
N VAL A 101 1.68 -4.18 -3.81
CA VAL A 101 2.38 -3.59 -4.97
C VAL A 101 3.04 -2.27 -4.58
N ILE A 102 2.33 -1.39 -3.85
CA ILE A 102 2.89 -0.12 -3.39
C ILE A 102 4.03 -0.34 -2.37
N SER A 103 3.85 -1.26 -1.43
CA SER A 103 4.84 -1.58 -0.41
C SER A 103 6.15 -2.03 -1.06
N GLY A 104 6.08 -2.97 -2.02
CA GLY A 104 7.24 -3.44 -2.77
C GLY A 104 7.94 -2.34 -3.54
N TYR A 105 7.17 -1.45 -4.20
CA TYR A 105 7.72 -0.28 -4.87
C TYR A 105 8.46 0.65 -3.89
N CYS A 106 7.79 1.08 -2.82
CA CYS A 106 8.34 2.05 -1.86
C CYS A 106 9.57 1.52 -1.11
N ILE A 107 9.58 0.22 -0.76
CA ILE A 107 10.69 -0.40 -0.05
C ILE A 107 11.89 -0.55 -0.98
N HIS A 108 11.68 -1.01 -2.22
CA HIS A 108 12.77 -1.28 -3.14
C HIS A 108 13.34 -0.03 -3.82
N ARG A 109 12.52 1.01 -4.07
CA ARG A 109 12.90 2.24 -4.80
C ARG A 109 14.20 2.86 -4.32
N GLY A 110 14.37 3.05 -3.01
CA GLY A 110 15.57 3.68 -2.46
C GLY A 110 16.85 2.88 -2.73
N GLY A 111 16.78 1.55 -2.62
CA GLY A 111 17.90 0.66 -2.94
C GLY A 111 18.17 0.59 -4.44
N ALA A 112 17.12 0.53 -5.27
CA ALA A 112 17.23 0.49 -6.72
C ALA A 112 17.89 1.76 -7.29
N LEU A 113 17.50 2.95 -6.82
CA LEU A 113 18.10 4.22 -7.24
C LEU A 113 19.59 4.30 -6.85
N ARG A 114 19.95 3.88 -5.64
CA ARG A 114 21.35 3.86 -5.19
C ARG A 114 22.20 2.87 -5.97
N LEU A 115 21.63 1.72 -6.32
CA LEU A 115 22.30 0.70 -7.12
C LEU A 115 22.45 1.12 -8.59
N ALA A 116 21.48 1.86 -9.14
CA ALA A 116 21.57 2.45 -10.46
C ALA A 116 22.66 3.54 -10.53
N GLY A 117 22.82 4.34 -9.47
CA GLY A 117 23.88 5.35 -9.38
C GLY A 117 25.26 4.79 -8.97
N ASN A 118 25.31 3.65 -8.28
CA ASN A 118 26.54 2.98 -7.86
C ASN A 118 26.35 1.45 -7.90
N PRO A 119 26.89 0.75 -8.92
CA PRO A 119 26.79 -0.72 -9.05
C PRO A 119 27.40 -1.51 -7.86
N ALA A 120 28.37 -0.92 -7.17
CA ALA A 120 29.00 -1.51 -5.98
C ALA A 120 28.14 -1.38 -4.72
N TYR A 121 27.06 -0.58 -4.74
CA TYR A 121 26.18 -0.35 -3.60
C TYR A 121 25.66 -1.66 -3.01
N ARG A 122 25.79 -1.77 -1.67
CA ARG A 122 25.23 -2.85 -0.87
C ARG A 122 24.19 -2.27 0.08
N LEU A 123 23.14 -3.03 0.35
CA LEU A 123 22.15 -2.66 1.35
C LEU A 123 22.77 -2.77 2.74
N ASP A 124 22.66 -1.70 3.52
CA ASP A 124 22.91 -1.74 4.95
C ASP A 124 21.72 -2.45 5.63
N THR A 125 21.87 -3.77 5.83
CA THR A 125 20.82 -4.67 6.31
C THR A 125 20.39 -4.35 7.74
N ALA A 126 21.34 -4.12 8.64
CA ALA A 126 21.05 -3.85 10.05
C ALA A 126 20.21 -2.57 10.20
N ASN A 127 20.67 -1.49 9.55
CA ASN A 127 19.96 -0.22 9.56
C ASN A 127 18.63 -0.28 8.80
N PHE A 128 18.53 -1.11 7.76
CA PHE A 128 17.25 -1.39 7.11
C PHE A 128 16.26 -1.99 8.12
N TRP A 129 16.63 -3.04 8.85
CA TRP A 129 15.75 -3.66 9.84
C TRP A 129 15.40 -2.74 11.00
N VAL A 130 16.37 -2.03 11.58
CA VAL A 130 16.13 -1.09 12.69
C VAL A 130 15.10 -0.03 12.31
N ARG A 131 15.24 0.59 11.12
CA ARG A 131 14.27 1.59 10.64
C ARG A 131 12.87 1.01 10.47
N ARG A 132 12.76 -0.23 9.99
CA ARG A 132 11.46 -0.88 9.78
C ARG A 132 10.81 -1.30 11.10
N PHE A 133 11.61 -1.82 12.03
CA PHE A 133 11.19 -2.11 13.39
C PHE A 133 10.66 -0.85 14.09
N ALA A 134 11.45 0.23 14.11
CA ALA A 134 11.07 1.51 14.72
C ALA A 134 9.82 2.15 14.08
N ARG A 135 9.53 1.84 12.81
CA ARG A 135 8.34 2.32 12.11
C ARG A 135 7.08 1.54 12.46
N ILE A 136 7.17 0.20 12.58
CA ILE A 136 5.99 -0.66 12.71
C ILE A 136 5.67 -1.02 14.16
N TYR A 137 6.66 -1.43 14.95
CA TYR A 137 6.40 -2.06 16.26
C TYR A 137 5.71 -1.15 17.28
N PRO A 138 6.04 0.15 17.39
CA PRO A 138 5.28 1.05 18.29
C PRO A 138 3.80 1.14 17.91
N VAL A 139 3.51 1.18 16.60
CA VAL A 139 2.15 1.30 16.07
C VAL A 139 1.39 -0.01 16.24
N LEU A 140 2.04 -1.14 16.00
CA LEU A 140 1.50 -2.47 16.25
C LEU A 140 1.14 -2.65 17.73
N LEU A 141 2.06 -2.35 18.65
CA LEU A 141 1.81 -2.49 20.08
C LEU A 141 0.60 -1.65 20.52
N ALA A 142 0.54 -0.39 20.11
CA ALA A 142 -0.60 0.49 20.43
C ALA A 142 -1.92 -0.04 19.83
N ALA A 143 -1.90 -0.61 18.63
CA ALA A 143 -3.09 -1.20 18.03
C ALA A 143 -3.54 -2.49 18.70
N LEU A 144 -2.62 -3.34 19.18
CA LEU A 144 -2.97 -4.53 19.97
C LEU A 144 -3.60 -4.13 21.31
N LEU A 145 -3.05 -3.13 21.99
CA LEU A 145 -3.62 -2.60 23.23
C LEU A 145 -5.01 -1.97 23.00
N LEU A 146 -5.17 -1.21 21.92
CA LEU A 146 -6.48 -0.66 21.54
C LEU A 146 -7.46 -1.79 21.20
N THR A 147 -7.04 -2.81 20.45
CA THR A 147 -7.87 -3.98 20.13
C THR A 147 -8.33 -4.67 21.41
N PHE A 148 -7.40 -4.94 22.34
CA PHE A 148 -7.71 -5.53 23.64
C PHE A 148 -8.75 -4.70 24.41
N ALA A 149 -8.55 -3.38 24.50
CA ALA A 149 -9.46 -2.50 25.22
C ALA A 149 -10.87 -2.54 24.61
N LEU A 150 -10.99 -2.35 23.28
CA LEU A 150 -12.29 -2.32 22.60
C LEU A 150 -13.00 -3.68 22.67
N ASP A 151 -12.29 -4.78 22.46
CA ASP A 151 -12.86 -6.13 22.54
C ASP A 151 -13.27 -6.49 23.96
N TRP A 152 -12.47 -6.10 24.96
CA TRP A 152 -12.81 -6.31 26.37
C TRP A 152 -14.15 -5.64 26.72
N PHE A 153 -14.37 -4.40 26.26
CA PHE A 153 -15.65 -3.72 26.44
C PHE A 153 -16.78 -4.41 25.67
N SER A 154 -16.56 -4.82 24.41
CA SER A 154 -17.56 -5.56 23.63
C SER A 154 -17.97 -6.89 24.26
N LEU A 155 -17.05 -7.59 24.95
CA LEU A 155 -17.35 -8.85 25.64
C LEU A 155 -18.33 -8.68 26.81
N GLN A 156 -18.44 -7.47 27.37
CA GLN A 156 -19.41 -7.16 28.43
C GLN A 156 -20.82 -6.88 27.88
N LEU A 157 -21.02 -6.90 26.56
CA LEU A 157 -22.26 -6.53 25.88
C LEU A 157 -22.88 -7.74 25.15
N PRO A 158 -23.59 -8.64 25.86
CA PRO A 158 -24.23 -9.78 25.22
C PRO A 158 -25.44 -9.37 24.34
N PRO A 159 -25.67 -10.06 23.20
CA PRO A 159 -24.85 -11.10 22.60
C PRO A 159 -23.52 -10.59 22.01
N VAL A 160 -22.46 -11.37 22.27
CA VAL A 160 -21.09 -11.09 21.82
C VAL A 160 -20.96 -11.34 20.32
N SER A 161 -20.24 -10.45 19.64
CA SER A 161 -19.92 -10.62 18.22
C SER A 161 -19.03 -11.84 17.99
N HIS A 162 -19.44 -12.73 17.09
CA HIS A 162 -18.65 -13.87 16.62
C HIS A 162 -17.32 -13.47 15.94
N LYS A 163 -17.12 -12.18 15.66
CA LYS A 163 -15.86 -11.65 15.11
C LYS A 163 -14.76 -11.58 16.16
N ILE A 164 -15.10 -11.49 17.45
CA ILE A 164 -14.12 -11.45 18.54
C ILE A 164 -13.56 -12.87 18.74
N ARG A 165 -12.27 -13.04 18.48
CA ARG A 165 -11.52 -14.30 18.70
C ARG A 165 -10.80 -14.24 20.05
N GLU A 166 -9.70 -14.97 20.18
CA GLU A 166 -8.86 -14.99 21.37
C GLU A 166 -8.22 -13.62 21.66
N ILE A 167 -8.45 -13.10 22.87
CA ILE A 167 -7.83 -11.87 23.39
C ILE A 167 -6.78 -12.13 24.49
N GLY A 168 -6.49 -13.41 24.78
CA GLY A 168 -5.54 -13.81 25.81
C GLY A 168 -4.07 -13.53 25.46
N LEU A 169 -3.18 -13.71 26.44
CA LEU A 169 -1.75 -13.41 26.33
C LEU A 169 -1.07 -14.19 25.18
N HIS A 170 -1.42 -15.45 24.97
CA HIS A 170 -0.87 -16.25 23.86
C HIS A 170 -1.15 -15.60 22.50
N ALA A 171 -2.43 -15.27 22.22
CA ALA A 171 -2.81 -14.61 20.97
C ALA A 171 -2.17 -13.21 20.83
N PHE A 172 -2.03 -12.48 21.94
CA PHE A 172 -1.33 -11.20 21.97
C PHE A 172 0.14 -11.35 21.55
N LEU A 173 0.87 -12.31 22.13
CA LEU A 173 2.28 -12.56 21.80
C LEU A 173 2.46 -13.06 20.37
N VAL A 174 1.60 -13.96 19.89
CA VAL A 174 1.60 -14.41 18.48
C VAL A 174 1.50 -13.22 17.54
N ASN A 175 0.62 -12.26 17.82
CA ASN A 175 0.43 -11.09 16.96
C ASN A 175 1.53 -10.03 17.15
N LEU A 176 2.06 -9.87 18.37
CA LEU A 176 3.18 -8.98 18.67
C LEU A 176 4.45 -9.40 17.90
N PHE A 177 4.72 -10.71 17.84
CA PHE A 177 5.83 -11.26 17.07
C PHE A 177 5.50 -11.47 15.58
N SER A 178 4.32 -11.03 15.13
CA SER A 178 3.89 -11.12 13.74
C SER A 178 3.86 -12.56 13.19
N LEU A 179 3.44 -13.51 14.03
CA LEU A 179 3.36 -14.95 13.73
C LEU A 179 1.93 -15.44 13.43
N GLN A 180 0.94 -14.53 13.40
CA GLN A 180 -0.42 -14.84 12.97
C GLN A 180 -0.42 -15.35 11.52
N GLY A 181 -1.17 -16.44 11.28
CA GLY A 181 -1.14 -17.23 10.05
C GLY A 181 -0.18 -18.42 10.09
N VAL A 182 0.79 -18.42 11.01
CA VAL A 182 1.77 -19.52 11.18
C VAL A 182 1.60 -20.22 12.53
N ALA A 183 1.64 -19.45 13.64
CA ALA A 183 1.58 -19.97 15.01
C ALA A 183 0.25 -19.66 15.72
N GLY A 184 -0.69 -19.00 15.05
CA GLY A 184 -2.00 -18.68 15.61
C GLY A 184 -2.85 -17.77 14.73
N LYS A 185 -4.03 -17.40 15.20
CA LYS A 185 -4.97 -16.51 14.49
C LYS A 185 -4.70 -15.04 14.82
N THR A 186 -5.37 -14.16 14.08
CA THR A 186 -5.37 -12.71 14.36
C THR A 186 -5.93 -12.42 15.75
N TYR A 187 -5.35 -11.42 16.42
CA TYR A 187 -5.72 -11.05 17.79
C TYR A 187 -7.13 -10.47 17.87
N GLY A 188 -7.95 -11.01 18.78
CA GLY A 188 -9.30 -10.53 19.03
C GLY A 188 -10.16 -10.38 17.77
N SER A 189 -10.82 -9.24 17.63
CA SER A 189 -11.63 -8.89 16.45
C SER A 189 -10.83 -8.32 15.29
N ASN A 190 -9.54 -8.06 15.48
CA ASN A 190 -8.69 -7.39 14.50
C ASN A 190 -8.20 -8.35 13.42
N GLY A 191 -9.15 -8.83 12.62
CA GLY A 191 -8.91 -9.72 11.49
C GLY A 191 -8.01 -9.14 10.41
N ALA A 192 -7.67 -7.84 10.43
CA ALA A 192 -6.80 -7.20 9.43
C ALA A 192 -5.30 -7.44 9.68
N LEU A 193 -4.92 -7.90 10.89
CA LEU A 193 -3.51 -8.06 11.28
C LEU A 193 -2.74 -9.10 10.45
N TRP A 194 -3.40 -9.99 9.70
CA TRP A 194 -2.71 -11.00 8.89
C TRP A 194 -1.78 -10.40 7.83
N THR A 195 -2.15 -9.26 7.22
CA THR A 195 -1.28 -8.61 6.21
C THR A 195 -0.05 -7.98 6.83
N LEU A 196 -0.11 -7.59 8.10
CA LEU A 196 1.05 -7.07 8.82
C LEU A 196 2.10 -8.15 9.07
N SER A 197 1.67 -9.38 9.37
CA SER A 197 2.57 -10.54 9.45
C SER A 197 3.34 -10.73 8.14
N LEU A 198 2.63 -10.64 7.01
CA LEU A 198 3.28 -10.70 5.69
C LEU A 198 4.26 -9.53 5.47
N GLU A 199 3.92 -8.32 5.92
CA GLU A 199 4.82 -7.17 5.81
C GLU A 199 6.12 -7.34 6.60
N VAL A 200 6.05 -7.85 7.84
CA VAL A 200 7.25 -8.15 8.65
C VAL A 200 8.10 -9.24 7.99
N GLN A 201 7.46 -10.27 7.43
CA GLN A 201 8.17 -11.32 6.70
C GLN A 201 8.83 -10.78 5.40
N PHE A 202 8.19 -9.84 4.67
CA PHE A 202 8.84 -9.15 3.55
C PHE A 202 10.12 -8.44 4.00
N TYR A 203 10.10 -7.82 5.19
CA TYR A 203 11.26 -7.09 5.72
C TYR A 203 12.39 -8.03 6.11
N ALA A 204 12.06 -9.18 6.70
CA ALA A 204 13.04 -10.19 7.07
C ALA A 204 13.82 -10.69 5.84
N ILE A 205 13.12 -10.94 4.72
CA ILE A 205 13.74 -11.58 3.54
C ILE A 205 14.22 -10.57 2.49
N TYR A 206 13.78 -9.32 2.54
CA TYR A 206 14.19 -8.28 1.60
C TYR A 206 15.71 -8.17 1.35
N PRO A 207 16.60 -8.24 2.36
CA PRO A 207 18.04 -8.20 2.13
C PRO A 207 18.55 -9.34 1.24
N LEU A 208 17.99 -10.55 1.38
CA LEU A 208 18.31 -11.70 0.54
C LEU A 208 17.82 -11.49 -0.89
N LEU A 209 16.59 -11.01 -1.06
CA LEU A 209 16.05 -10.63 -2.37
C LEU A 209 16.90 -9.55 -3.05
N PHE A 210 17.35 -8.55 -2.30
CA PHE A 210 18.22 -7.48 -2.82
C PHE A 210 19.58 -8.04 -3.26
N ALA A 211 20.17 -8.94 -2.46
CA ALA A 211 21.41 -9.64 -2.83
C ALA A 211 21.24 -10.49 -4.09
N LEU A 212 20.12 -11.22 -4.22
CA LEU A 212 19.80 -12.02 -5.39
C LEU A 212 19.61 -11.15 -6.64
N ARG A 213 18.86 -10.04 -6.51
CA ARG A 213 18.69 -9.02 -7.56
C ARG A 213 20.02 -8.43 -8.05
N ARG A 214 21.05 -8.37 -7.20
CA ARG A 214 22.39 -7.93 -7.64
C ARG A 214 23.10 -8.97 -8.49
N ARG A 215 22.84 -10.26 -8.27
CA ARG A 215 23.49 -11.37 -9.00
C ARG A 215 22.83 -11.63 -10.36
N ILE A 216 21.50 -11.74 -10.38
CA ILE A 216 20.76 -12.20 -11.57
C ILE A 216 19.82 -11.13 -12.16
N GLY A 217 19.76 -9.94 -11.56
CA GLY A 217 18.80 -8.90 -11.96
C GLY A 217 17.39 -9.14 -11.42
N MET A 218 16.51 -8.14 -11.56
CA MET A 218 15.19 -8.18 -10.95
C MET A 218 14.15 -9.00 -11.73
N THR A 219 14.29 -9.08 -13.06
CA THR A 219 13.35 -9.86 -13.89
C THR A 219 13.45 -11.37 -13.61
N PRO A 220 14.65 -11.98 -13.50
CA PRO A 220 14.74 -13.38 -13.07
C PRO A 220 14.27 -13.62 -11.63
N VAL A 221 14.49 -12.66 -10.73
CA VAL A 221 13.92 -12.72 -9.36
C VAL A 221 12.39 -12.75 -9.40
N LEU A 222 11.77 -11.89 -10.20
CA LEU A 222 10.32 -11.88 -10.38
C LEU A 222 9.82 -13.21 -10.96
N ALA A 223 10.50 -13.77 -11.96
CA ALA A 223 10.14 -15.06 -12.55
C ALA A 223 10.27 -16.21 -11.54
N LEU A 224 11.34 -16.25 -10.74
CA LEU A 224 11.52 -17.23 -9.68
C LEU A 224 10.41 -17.14 -8.63
N VAL A 225 10.08 -15.91 -8.20
CA VAL A 225 9.01 -15.68 -7.22
C VAL A 225 7.64 -16.03 -7.80
N ALA A 226 7.39 -15.75 -9.07
CA ALA A 226 6.17 -16.17 -9.76
C ALA A 226 6.07 -17.70 -9.82
N LEU A 227 7.17 -18.41 -10.09
CA LEU A 227 7.21 -19.86 -10.08
C LEU A 227 6.91 -20.43 -8.69
N VAL A 228 7.56 -19.90 -7.64
CA VAL A 228 7.28 -20.30 -6.25
C VAL A 228 5.82 -20.03 -5.88
N ASN A 229 5.25 -18.91 -6.34
CA ASN A 229 3.84 -18.58 -6.13
C ASN A 229 2.90 -19.59 -6.80
N VAL A 230 3.19 -20.03 -8.02
CA VAL A 230 2.39 -21.06 -8.73
C VAL A 230 2.51 -22.42 -8.03
N VAL A 231 3.72 -22.83 -7.66
CA VAL A 231 3.95 -24.09 -6.92
C VAL A 231 3.23 -24.07 -5.57
N SER A 232 3.32 -22.94 -4.86
CA SER A 232 2.63 -22.72 -3.59
C SER A 232 1.11 -22.80 -3.75
N ALA A 233 0.54 -22.23 -4.81
CA ALA A 233 -0.88 -22.34 -5.08
C ALA A 233 -1.31 -23.80 -5.20
N TYR A 234 -0.60 -24.56 -6.03
CA TYR A 234 -0.92 -25.96 -6.28
C TYR A 234 -0.75 -26.84 -5.03
N ALA A 235 0.29 -26.59 -4.23
CA ALA A 235 0.65 -27.42 -3.08
C ALA A 235 -0.10 -27.06 -1.78
N LEU A 236 -0.39 -25.78 -1.54
CA LEU A 236 -0.86 -25.30 -0.23
C LEU A 236 -2.35 -24.88 -0.23
N GLU A 237 -2.91 -24.45 -1.36
CA GLU A 237 -4.32 -24.02 -1.43
C GLU A 237 -5.28 -25.17 -1.12
N ARG A 238 -4.91 -26.41 -1.45
CA ARG A 238 -5.72 -27.61 -1.13
C ARG A 238 -5.83 -27.90 0.36
N HIS A 239 -5.00 -27.29 1.20
CA HIS A 239 -4.91 -27.56 2.64
C HIS A 239 -5.31 -26.35 3.52
N ASP A 240 -5.87 -25.29 2.93
CA ASP A 240 -6.32 -24.07 3.63
C ASP A 240 -5.21 -23.38 4.46
N ILE A 241 -3.94 -23.61 4.09
CA ILE A 241 -2.79 -22.97 4.73
C ILE A 241 -2.53 -21.65 4.00
N GLN A 242 -2.83 -20.53 4.66
CA GLN A 242 -2.48 -19.19 4.17
C GLN A 242 -0.97 -18.97 4.28
N PHE A 243 -0.22 -19.50 3.31
CA PHE A 243 1.23 -19.39 3.31
C PHE A 243 1.72 -18.11 2.62
N PHE A 244 2.78 -17.56 3.18
CA PHE A 244 3.39 -16.28 2.79
C PHE A 244 3.82 -16.17 1.32
N THR A 245 4.13 -17.30 0.69
CA THR A 245 4.50 -17.41 -0.73
C THR A 245 3.41 -16.94 -1.68
N SER A 246 2.14 -17.01 -1.28
CA SER A 246 0.96 -16.62 -2.08
C SER A 246 0.85 -15.13 -2.38
N TYR A 247 1.58 -14.27 -1.66
CA TYR A 247 1.44 -12.81 -1.74
C TYR A 247 2.72 -12.11 -2.20
N TRP A 248 3.80 -12.88 -2.36
CA TRP A 248 5.11 -12.41 -2.80
C TRP A 248 5.12 -11.86 -4.20
N PHE A 249 4.35 -12.46 -5.09
CA PHE A 249 4.26 -12.02 -6.46
C PHE A 249 3.80 -10.55 -6.56
N ALA A 250 2.74 -10.18 -5.84
CA ALA A 250 2.25 -8.80 -5.81
C ALA A 250 3.30 -7.81 -5.28
N TRP A 251 3.97 -8.17 -4.19
CA TRP A 251 5.03 -7.33 -3.62
C TRP A 251 6.22 -7.17 -4.58
N THR A 252 6.67 -8.27 -5.19
CA THR A 252 7.80 -8.26 -6.14
C THR A 252 7.50 -7.55 -7.44
N LEU A 253 6.24 -7.54 -7.92
CA LEU A 253 5.82 -6.68 -9.04
C LEU A 253 6.11 -5.20 -8.74
N GLY A 254 5.76 -4.73 -7.55
CA GLY A 254 6.07 -3.38 -7.09
C GLY A 254 7.57 -3.08 -7.10
N ALA A 255 8.35 -4.02 -6.56
CA ALA A 255 9.80 -3.91 -6.53
C ALA A 255 10.43 -3.94 -7.94
N TRP A 256 9.87 -4.71 -8.88
CA TRP A 256 10.26 -4.72 -10.28
C TRP A 256 9.96 -3.39 -10.97
N ILE A 257 8.80 -2.78 -10.70
CA ILE A 257 8.46 -1.43 -11.20
C ILE A 257 9.51 -0.42 -10.72
N ALA A 258 9.92 -0.49 -9.46
CA ALA A 258 10.94 0.39 -8.90
C ALA A 258 12.30 0.24 -9.61
N ASP A 259 12.72 -0.99 -9.90
CA ASP A 259 13.99 -1.28 -10.59
C ASP A 259 13.95 -0.89 -12.08
N ALA A 260 12.82 -1.14 -12.76
CA ALA A 260 12.59 -0.68 -14.14
C ALA A 260 12.63 0.85 -14.25
N ARG A 261 12.02 1.55 -13.30
CA ARG A 261 12.02 3.03 -13.26
C ARG A 261 13.35 3.61 -12.80
N ALA A 262 14.13 2.91 -11.99
CA ALA A 262 15.49 3.34 -11.61
C ALA A 262 16.48 3.26 -12.78
N ARG A 263 16.31 2.30 -13.70
CA ARG A 263 17.13 2.16 -14.91
C ARG A 263 16.73 3.11 -16.05
N SER A 264 15.48 3.54 -16.09
CA SER A 264 14.95 4.39 -17.15
C SER A 264 15.47 5.84 -16.98
N THR A 265 16.53 6.19 -17.71
CA THR A 265 17.07 7.56 -17.80
C THR A 265 16.29 8.42 -18.80
N ALA A 266 15.74 7.80 -19.85
CA ALA A 266 14.95 8.44 -20.90
C ALA A 266 13.45 8.52 -20.57
N GLN A 267 12.76 9.53 -21.11
CA GLN A 267 11.31 9.70 -21.05
C GLN A 267 10.59 8.63 -21.91
N THR A 268 10.81 7.34 -21.63
CA THR A 268 10.14 6.25 -22.35
C THR A 268 8.66 6.28 -21.99
N ARG A 269 7.84 6.87 -22.87
CA ARG A 269 6.39 6.82 -22.76
C ARG A 269 5.93 5.43 -23.16
N SER A 270 5.36 4.69 -22.22
CA SER A 270 4.67 3.44 -22.54
C SER A 270 3.34 3.72 -23.24
N SER A 271 2.77 2.70 -23.88
CA SER A 271 1.46 2.82 -24.53
C SER A 271 0.33 3.07 -23.53
N LEU A 272 -0.71 3.82 -23.94
CA LEU A 272 -1.95 3.95 -23.19
C LEU A 272 -2.66 2.59 -23.00
N TRP A 273 -2.33 1.60 -23.83
CA TRP A 273 -2.79 0.22 -23.68
C TRP A 273 -2.50 -0.36 -22.28
N LEU A 274 -1.49 0.12 -21.55
CA LEU A 274 -1.28 -0.34 -20.17
C LEU A 274 -2.46 -0.06 -19.24
N TYR A 275 -3.22 1.02 -19.44
CA TYR A 275 -4.46 1.25 -18.68
C TYR A 275 -5.58 0.29 -19.08
N VAL A 276 -5.63 -0.12 -20.36
CA VAL A 276 -6.58 -1.11 -20.85
C VAL A 276 -6.23 -2.50 -20.29
N LEU A 277 -4.95 -2.87 -20.27
CA LEU A 277 -4.48 -4.08 -19.59
C LEU A 277 -4.82 -4.04 -18.10
N ALA A 278 -4.58 -2.91 -17.43
CA ALA A 278 -4.93 -2.73 -16.02
C ALA A 278 -6.42 -2.99 -15.78
N ALA A 279 -7.30 -2.37 -16.59
CA ALA A 279 -8.74 -2.58 -16.50
C ALA A 279 -9.14 -4.04 -16.80
N GLY A 280 -8.54 -4.65 -17.82
CA GLY A 280 -8.77 -6.05 -18.18
C GLY A 280 -8.42 -7.01 -17.04
N PHE A 281 -7.23 -6.88 -16.45
CA PHE A 281 -6.81 -7.69 -15.31
C PHE A 281 -7.68 -7.45 -14.06
N ILE A 282 -8.11 -6.21 -13.82
CA ILE A 282 -9.04 -5.90 -12.71
C ILE A 282 -10.39 -6.60 -12.92
N ALA A 283 -10.96 -6.51 -14.13
CA ALA A 283 -12.22 -7.16 -14.47
C ALA A 283 -12.11 -8.69 -14.39
N LEU A 284 -11.02 -9.27 -14.91
CA LEU A 284 -10.72 -10.69 -14.78
C LEU A 284 -10.61 -11.11 -13.31
N GLY A 285 -9.97 -10.30 -12.46
CA GLY A 285 -9.91 -10.56 -11.02
C GLY A 285 -11.29 -10.55 -10.36
N CYS A 286 -12.17 -9.62 -10.75
CA CYS A 286 -13.54 -9.59 -10.26
C CYS A 286 -14.34 -10.85 -10.64
N ALA A 287 -14.14 -11.37 -11.87
CA ALA A 287 -14.74 -12.62 -12.32
C ALA A 287 -14.12 -13.84 -11.60
N ALA A 288 -12.79 -13.89 -11.50
CA ALA A 288 -12.06 -14.97 -10.83
C ALA A 288 -12.40 -15.09 -9.35
N PHE A 289 -12.79 -14.00 -8.69
CA PHE A 289 -13.18 -13.97 -7.28
C PHE A 289 -14.35 -14.93 -6.97
N ARG A 290 -15.17 -15.26 -7.97
CA ARG A 290 -16.25 -16.26 -7.85
C ARG A 290 -15.73 -17.68 -7.66
N PHE A 291 -14.53 -17.99 -8.18
CA PHE A 291 -13.92 -19.31 -8.16
C PHE A 291 -12.86 -19.46 -7.07
N GLY A 292 -12.36 -18.35 -6.52
CA GLY A 292 -11.41 -18.36 -5.42
C GLY A 292 -10.75 -17.00 -5.22
N GLN A 293 -10.38 -16.68 -3.98
CA GLN A 293 -9.72 -15.41 -3.67
C GLN A 293 -8.29 -15.36 -4.19
N TYR A 294 -7.60 -16.49 -4.27
CA TYR A 294 -6.20 -16.55 -4.63
C TYR A 294 -5.94 -16.10 -6.07
N GLY A 295 -6.62 -16.69 -7.06
CA GLY A 295 -6.50 -16.30 -8.46
C GLY A 295 -6.90 -14.84 -8.71
N ALA A 296 -7.99 -14.39 -8.07
CA ALA A 296 -8.43 -13.00 -8.12
C ALA A 296 -7.36 -12.03 -7.60
N PHE A 297 -6.69 -12.40 -6.50
CA PHE A 297 -5.63 -11.60 -5.90
C PHE A 297 -4.47 -11.35 -6.88
N GLN A 298 -4.02 -12.38 -7.61
CA GLN A 298 -2.92 -12.26 -8.56
C GLN A 298 -3.30 -11.39 -9.77
N LEU A 299 -4.52 -11.54 -10.27
CA LEU A 299 -5.03 -10.74 -11.38
C LEU A 299 -5.16 -9.26 -10.97
N TRP A 300 -5.70 -8.99 -9.78
CA TRP A 300 -5.74 -7.64 -9.23
C TRP A 300 -4.34 -7.05 -9.05
N ALA A 301 -3.38 -7.82 -8.52
CA ALA A 301 -2.00 -7.37 -8.36
C ALA A 301 -1.37 -6.97 -9.71
N LEU A 302 -1.57 -7.76 -10.77
CA LEU A 302 -1.13 -7.44 -12.13
C LEU A 302 -1.80 -6.16 -12.65
N GLY A 303 -3.12 -6.05 -12.50
CA GLY A 303 -3.87 -4.88 -12.92
C GLY A 303 -3.36 -3.59 -12.25
N PHE A 304 -3.14 -3.63 -10.94
CA PHE A 304 -2.57 -2.51 -10.19
C PHE A 304 -1.11 -2.25 -10.52
N ALA A 305 -0.31 -3.28 -10.82
CA ALA A 305 1.07 -3.11 -11.27
C ALA A 305 1.15 -2.38 -12.61
N PHE A 306 0.31 -2.73 -13.59
CA PHE A 306 0.23 -2.01 -14.87
C PHE A 306 -0.23 -0.56 -14.68
N TYR A 307 -1.26 -0.35 -13.86
CA TYR A 307 -1.73 0.99 -13.52
C TYR A 307 -0.62 1.82 -12.87
N LEU A 308 0.03 1.29 -11.83
CA LEU A 308 1.10 1.98 -11.10
C LEU A 308 2.29 2.28 -12.01
N TYR A 309 2.72 1.30 -12.82
CA TYR A 309 3.81 1.49 -13.77
C TYR A 309 3.53 2.67 -14.69
N LYS A 310 2.33 2.75 -15.28
CA LYS A 310 1.92 3.84 -16.16
C LYS A 310 1.74 5.17 -15.41
N ALA A 311 1.14 5.14 -14.23
CA ALA A 311 0.86 6.32 -13.42
C ALA A 311 2.14 7.01 -12.89
N LEU A 312 3.24 6.27 -12.77
CA LEU A 312 4.55 6.78 -12.35
C LEU A 312 5.41 7.32 -13.51
N GLU A 313 4.91 7.34 -14.74
CA GLU A 313 5.60 7.99 -15.86
C GLU A 313 5.78 9.47 -15.60
N ARG A 314 6.97 9.98 -15.92
CA ARG A 314 7.25 11.43 -15.89
C ARG A 314 6.28 12.12 -16.84
N PRO A 315 5.35 12.95 -16.34
CA PRO A 315 4.51 13.72 -17.23
C PRO A 315 5.38 14.83 -17.83
N SER A 316 5.22 15.08 -19.14
CA SER A 316 5.87 16.19 -19.86
C SER A 316 5.18 17.54 -19.60
N GLY A 317 4.63 17.73 -18.40
CA GLY A 317 3.88 18.89 -17.95
C GLY A 317 3.28 18.65 -16.56
N ALA A 318 2.96 19.71 -15.83
CA ALA A 318 2.32 19.60 -14.52
C ALA A 318 0.99 18.85 -14.66
N ARG A 319 0.94 17.60 -14.20
CA ARG A 319 -0.32 16.86 -14.10
C ARG A 319 -1.20 17.65 -13.14
N ARG A 320 -2.23 18.32 -13.66
CA ARG A 320 -3.13 19.13 -12.83
C ARG A 320 -3.82 18.18 -11.85
N GLU A 321 -3.46 18.29 -10.58
CA GLU A 321 -4.00 17.42 -9.55
C GLU A 321 -5.50 17.60 -9.48
N THR A 322 -6.25 16.53 -9.74
CA THR A 322 -7.69 16.56 -9.56
C THR A 322 -8.00 16.72 -8.08
N PHE A 323 -9.11 17.37 -7.75
CA PHE A 323 -9.57 17.50 -6.37
C PHE A 323 -9.66 16.13 -5.67
N GLY A 324 -10.19 15.12 -6.37
CA GLY A 324 -10.28 13.75 -5.85
C GLY A 324 -8.92 13.13 -5.48
N MET A 325 -7.88 13.36 -6.29
CA MET A 325 -6.54 12.85 -5.99
C MET A 325 -5.98 13.50 -4.72
N ARG A 326 -6.19 14.82 -4.54
CA ARG A 326 -5.78 15.55 -3.32
C ARG A 326 -6.49 15.05 -2.07
N VAL A 327 -7.79 14.79 -2.17
CA VAL A 327 -8.57 14.22 -1.06
C VAL A 327 -8.06 12.82 -0.72
N LEU A 328 -7.90 11.93 -1.71
CA LEU A 328 -7.42 10.57 -1.49
C LEU A 328 -5.99 10.53 -0.93
N SER A 329 -5.12 11.45 -1.35
CA SER A 329 -3.75 11.54 -0.84
C SER A 329 -3.72 11.83 0.67
N ARG A 330 -4.61 12.71 1.18
CA ARG A 330 -4.76 12.95 2.62
C ARG A 330 -5.18 11.71 3.40
N PHE A 331 -6.02 10.86 2.81
CA PHE A 331 -6.34 9.55 3.39
C PHE A 331 -5.15 8.58 3.32
N GLY A 332 -4.27 8.77 2.34
CA GLY A 332 -3.00 8.06 2.21
C GLY A 332 -2.07 8.25 3.41
N ASP A 333 -2.01 9.47 3.96
CA ASP A 333 -1.13 9.83 5.08
C ASP A 333 -1.32 8.94 6.31
N PHE A 334 -2.58 8.63 6.66
CA PHE A 334 -2.96 7.80 7.81
C PHE A 334 -3.55 6.44 7.42
N SER A 335 -3.34 6.03 6.16
CA SER A 335 -3.85 4.77 5.60
C SER A 335 -3.46 3.55 6.44
N PHE A 336 -2.24 3.54 6.99
CA PHE A 336 -1.74 2.46 7.82
C PHE A 336 -2.47 2.40 9.17
N SER A 337 -2.60 3.54 9.86
CA SER A 337 -3.41 3.64 11.08
C SER A 337 -4.86 3.19 10.87
N LEU A 338 -5.53 3.68 9.81
CA LEU A 338 -6.91 3.27 9.50
C LEU A 338 -7.00 1.76 9.27
N TYR A 339 -6.07 1.22 8.48
CA TYR A 339 -6.01 -0.21 8.22
C TYR A 339 -5.83 -1.03 9.51
N LEU A 340 -5.04 -0.54 10.47
CA LEU A 340 -4.67 -1.30 11.65
C LEU A 340 -5.76 -1.35 12.74
N ILE A 341 -6.65 -0.35 12.80
CA ILE A 341 -7.58 -0.22 13.95
C ILE A 341 -9.08 -0.22 13.58
N HIS A 342 -9.45 -0.21 12.30
CA HIS A 342 -10.86 -0.06 11.90
C HIS A 342 -11.78 -1.21 12.36
N LEU A 343 -11.30 -2.47 12.34
CA LEU A 343 -12.14 -3.64 12.66
C LEU A 343 -12.62 -3.66 14.11
N PRO A 344 -11.75 -3.53 15.13
CA PRO A 344 -12.19 -3.43 16.52
C PRO A 344 -13.17 -2.29 16.78
N ILE A 345 -12.98 -1.15 16.10
CA ILE A 345 -13.91 -0.01 16.19
C ILE A 345 -15.30 -0.42 15.65
N PHE A 346 -15.37 -1.05 14.48
CA PHE A 346 -16.65 -1.49 13.91
C PHE A 346 -17.35 -2.52 14.78
N VAL A 347 -16.59 -3.46 15.36
CA VAL A 347 -17.12 -4.49 16.24
C VAL A 347 -17.68 -3.88 17.52
N LEU A 348 -16.96 -2.95 18.14
CA LEU A 348 -17.46 -2.21 19.30
C LEU A 348 -18.73 -1.42 18.98
N LEU A 349 -18.76 -0.66 17.88
CA LEU A 349 -19.95 0.11 17.48
C LEU A 349 -21.15 -0.82 17.22
N SER A 350 -20.92 -1.98 16.61
CA SER A 350 -21.97 -2.99 16.40
C SER A 350 -22.49 -3.56 17.71
N SER A 351 -21.61 -3.88 18.66
CA SER A 351 -22.01 -4.34 20.00
C SER A 351 -22.78 -3.28 20.78
N LEU A 352 -22.35 -2.02 20.74
CA LEU A 352 -22.98 -0.91 21.47
C LEU A 352 -24.36 -0.54 20.91
N LEU A 353 -24.46 -0.36 19.58
CA LEU A 353 -25.64 0.23 18.96
C LEU A 353 -26.70 -0.81 18.61
N PHE A 354 -26.29 -2.04 18.28
CA PHE A 354 -27.19 -3.07 17.75
C PHE A 354 -26.99 -4.44 18.39
N ARG A 355 -26.28 -4.52 19.52
CA ARG A 355 -25.97 -5.78 20.20
C ARG A 355 -25.42 -6.84 19.24
N SER A 356 -24.48 -6.43 18.40
CA SER A 356 -23.80 -7.29 17.41
C SER A 356 -24.72 -7.89 16.33
N SER A 357 -25.96 -7.40 16.18
CA SER A 357 -26.87 -7.86 15.13
C SER A 357 -26.62 -7.17 13.78
N LEU A 358 -26.74 -7.94 12.69
CA LEU A 358 -26.62 -7.40 11.33
C LEU A 358 -27.86 -6.59 10.97
N GLN A 359 -27.65 -5.44 10.34
CA GLN A 359 -28.72 -4.51 9.99
C GLN A 359 -29.17 -4.68 8.54
N MET A 360 -30.47 -4.56 8.30
CA MET A 360 -31.04 -4.49 6.95
C MET A 360 -30.69 -3.16 6.28
N SER A 361 -30.70 -2.08 7.06
CA SER A 361 -30.32 -0.74 6.62
C SER A 361 -28.81 -0.63 6.41
N ILE A 362 -28.39 0.05 5.34
CA ILE A 362 -26.98 0.32 5.05
C ILE A 362 -26.43 1.53 5.84
N TRP A 363 -27.29 2.38 6.40
CA TRP A 363 -26.88 3.61 7.08
C TRP A 363 -25.89 3.41 8.26
N PRO A 364 -26.04 2.37 9.10
CA PRO A 364 -25.07 2.08 10.15
C PRO A 364 -23.63 1.94 9.64
N SER A 365 -23.42 1.32 8.47
CA SER A 365 -22.05 1.16 7.95
C SER A 365 -21.39 2.49 7.57
N PHE A 366 -22.17 3.48 7.13
CA PHE A 366 -21.66 4.83 6.90
C PHE A 366 -21.35 5.54 8.23
N GLY A 367 -22.24 5.41 9.22
CA GLY A 367 -22.01 5.94 10.57
C GLY A 367 -20.73 5.41 11.20
N TYR A 368 -20.44 4.11 11.03
CA TYR A 368 -19.23 3.50 11.57
C TYR A 368 -17.97 4.03 10.89
N MET A 369 -18.00 4.26 9.57
CA MET A 369 -16.89 4.90 8.86
C MET A 369 -16.64 6.33 9.32
N LEU A 370 -17.72 7.09 9.59
CA LEU A 370 -17.63 8.45 10.12
C LEU A 370 -16.98 8.51 11.52
N VAL A 371 -17.00 7.42 12.28
CA VAL A 371 -16.28 7.30 13.56
C VAL A 371 -14.86 6.76 13.36
N ALA A 372 -14.69 5.69 12.58
CA ALA A 372 -13.40 5.04 12.43
C ALA A 372 -12.35 5.92 11.74
N VAL A 373 -12.74 6.72 10.76
CA VAL A 373 -11.82 7.62 10.03
C VAL A 373 -11.20 8.68 10.94
N PRO A 374 -11.98 9.48 11.72
CA PRO A 374 -11.42 10.41 12.69
C PRO A 374 -10.56 9.74 13.76
N VAL A 375 -11.01 8.60 14.31
CA VAL A 375 -10.23 7.86 15.33
C VAL A 375 -8.88 7.40 14.75
N ALA A 376 -8.87 6.90 13.51
CA ALA A 376 -7.64 6.54 12.81
C ALA A 376 -6.72 7.73 12.56
N TYR A 377 -7.28 8.91 12.25
CA TYR A 377 -6.49 10.12 12.10
C TYR A 377 -5.85 10.55 13.43
N VAL A 378 -6.59 10.49 14.54
CA VAL A 378 -6.05 10.77 15.88
C VAL A 378 -4.94 9.76 16.24
N PHE A 379 -5.18 8.47 16.03
CA PHE A 379 -4.19 7.42 16.26
C PHE A 379 -2.92 7.64 15.42
N TYR A 380 -3.07 8.06 14.16
CA TYR A 380 -1.95 8.43 13.31
C TYR A 380 -1.12 9.57 13.90
N ARG A 381 -1.77 10.64 14.38
CA ARG A 381 -1.07 11.79 14.94
C ARG A 381 -0.35 11.46 16.25
N LEU A 382 -0.93 10.60 17.08
CA LEU A 382 -0.42 10.25 18.41
C LEU A 382 0.62 9.13 18.39
N VAL A 383 0.53 8.17 17.45
CA VAL A 383 1.35 6.96 17.47
C VAL A 383 2.17 6.80 16.20
N GLU A 384 1.52 6.77 15.03
CA GLU A 384 2.21 6.49 13.77
C GLU A 384 3.22 7.59 13.39
N LEU A 385 2.81 8.86 13.46
CA LEU A 385 3.66 9.98 13.08
C LEU A 385 4.92 10.10 13.98
N PRO A 386 4.84 9.96 15.31
CA PRO A 386 6.03 9.84 16.15
C PRO A 386 6.91 8.64 15.78
N ALA A 387 6.34 7.46 15.52
CA ALA A 387 7.09 6.27 15.10
C ALA A 387 7.82 6.51 13.75
N MET A 388 7.17 7.20 12.80
CA MET A 388 7.80 7.61 11.54
C MET A 388 8.98 8.56 11.75
N LYS A 389 8.84 9.55 12.65
CA LYS A 389 9.93 10.48 13.01
C LYS A 389 11.09 9.74 13.68
N TRP A 390 10.79 8.82 14.58
CA TRP A 390 11.79 7.98 15.24
C TRP A 390 12.54 7.10 14.24
N SER A 391 11.83 6.42 13.34
CA SER A 391 12.43 5.66 12.23
C SER A 391 13.34 6.52 11.34
N ALA A 392 12.96 7.78 11.08
CA ALA A 392 13.76 8.69 10.27
C ALA A 392 15.07 9.12 10.95
N SER A 393 15.14 9.10 12.29
CA SER A 393 16.35 9.47 13.05
C SER A 393 17.54 8.54 12.81
N PHE A 394 17.27 7.27 12.42
CA PHE A 394 18.29 6.28 12.09
C PHE A 394 18.82 6.40 10.64
N LYS A 395 18.33 7.35 9.84
CA LYS A 395 18.91 7.58 8.51
C LYS A 395 20.39 7.97 8.70
N PRO A 396 21.33 7.33 7.97
CA PRO A 396 22.71 7.77 8.00
C PRO A 396 22.75 9.25 7.64
N LYS A 397 23.33 10.07 8.51
CA LYS A 397 23.67 11.45 8.14
C LYS A 397 24.62 11.31 6.96
N THR A 398 24.15 11.58 5.75
CA THR A 398 25.05 11.82 4.63
C THR A 398 26.04 12.85 5.14
N ALA A 399 27.32 12.48 5.21
CA ALA A 399 28.38 13.42 5.49
C ALA A 399 28.09 14.65 4.63
N ARG A 400 27.75 15.77 5.28
CA ARG A 400 27.73 17.07 4.62
C ARG A 400 29.08 17.12 3.94
N ALA A 401 29.09 17.15 2.61
CA ALA A 401 30.30 17.41 1.85
C ALA A 401 30.93 18.63 2.54
N SER A 402 32.05 18.38 3.22
CA SER A 402 32.87 19.43 3.79
C SER A 402 33.18 20.38 2.64
N ARG A 403 32.81 21.64 2.86
CA ARG A 403 33.05 22.75 1.96
C ARG A 403 34.52 22.86 1.58
#